data_AF-A0A0N4WBG2-F1
#
_entry.id   AF-A0A0N4WBG2-F1
#
_cell.length_a   1.000
_cell.length_b   1.000
_cell.length_c   1.000
_cell.angle_alpha   90.00
_cell.angle_beta   90.00
_cell.angle_gamma   90.00
#
_symmetry.space_group_name_H-M   'P 1'
#
loop_
_entity.id
_entity.type
_entity.pdbx_description
1 polymer ?
#
loop_
_entity_poly.entity_id
_entity_poly.type
_entity_poly.pdbx_seq_one_letter_code
_entity_poly.pdbx_strand_id
1 'polypeptide(L)'
;MQGPQNGFVVEFPSRDGIALHMSVRMGMHGGDHCIVLNNLRAGAWQIEERHQNVFHFGQRFHLQIKCHQSHYTFHVNGQHVAHFYHREDPHHVTALNVRGDLEVSKIHFEHFIGMNGGGVQIGSGVVVAQVPPPPAPVVVVAPRPAPVVEVVMPPRRPIVEVVVPPRRPIIAPVGIF
;
A
#
# COMPACT_ATOMS: atom_id res chain seq x y z
N MET A 1 -8.88 15.06 3.64
CA MET A 1 -9.06 15.07 2.18
C MET A 1 -10.30 14.25 1.89
N GLN A 2 -11.26 14.81 1.16
CA GLN A 2 -12.50 14.12 0.80
C GLN A 2 -12.17 12.94 -0.12
N GLY A 3 -12.77 11.77 0.13
CA GLY A 3 -12.54 10.58 -0.69
C GLY A 3 -13.20 10.67 -2.06
N PRO A 4 -12.81 9.81 -3.02
CA PRO A 4 -13.44 9.80 -4.33
C PRO A 4 -14.92 9.46 -4.20
N GLN A 5 -15.78 10.25 -4.85
CA GLN A 5 -17.24 10.07 -4.87
C GLN A 5 -17.88 9.89 -3.48
N ASN A 6 -17.39 10.67 -2.50
CA ASN A 6 -17.85 10.63 -1.11
C ASN A 6 -17.67 9.27 -0.42
N GLY A 7 -16.73 8.46 -0.92
CA GLY A 7 -16.39 7.17 -0.34
C GLY A 7 -14.96 7.14 0.17
N PHE A 8 -14.32 5.98 0.10
CA PHE A 8 -12.98 5.80 0.63
C PHE A 8 -12.17 4.82 -0.19
N VAL A 9 -10.85 4.85 0.02
CA VAL A 9 -9.89 4.02 -0.70
C VAL A 9 -8.99 3.30 0.28
N VAL A 10 -8.79 2.01 0.03
CA VAL A 10 -7.76 1.17 0.65
C VAL A 10 -6.80 0.70 -0.44
N GLU A 11 -5.51 0.91 -0.25
CA GLU A 11 -4.48 0.50 -1.21
C GLU A 11 -3.34 -0.26 -0.55
N PHE A 12 -2.78 -1.19 -1.33
CA PHE A 12 -1.52 -1.86 -1.05
C PHE A 12 -0.47 -1.40 -2.08
N PRO A 13 0.32 -0.35 -1.78
CA PRO A 13 1.44 0.05 -2.61
C PRO A 13 2.49 -1.05 -2.73
N SER A 14 3.00 -1.23 -3.95
CA SER A 14 4.10 -2.12 -4.27
C SER A 14 5.28 -1.34 -4.85
N ARG A 15 6.37 -2.03 -5.18
CA ARG A 15 7.54 -1.38 -5.82
C ARG A 15 7.22 -0.77 -7.17
N ASP A 16 6.30 -1.39 -7.91
CA ASP A 16 6.00 -1.06 -9.30
C ASP A 16 4.63 -0.38 -9.50
N GLY A 17 3.99 0.02 -8.39
CA GLY A 17 2.72 0.75 -8.39
C GLY A 17 1.84 0.40 -7.20
N ILE A 18 0.65 -0.13 -7.49
CA ILE A 18 -0.36 -0.48 -6.49
C ILE A 18 -0.83 -1.90 -6.79
N ALA A 19 -0.47 -2.87 -5.95
CA ALA A 19 -0.85 -4.27 -6.11
C ALA A 19 -2.36 -4.48 -5.91
N LEU A 20 -2.97 -3.69 -5.02
CA LEU A 20 -4.41 -3.68 -4.78
C LEU A 20 -4.89 -2.25 -4.55
N HIS A 21 -5.91 -1.84 -5.31
CA HIS A 21 -6.66 -0.61 -5.11
C HIS A 21 -8.13 -0.97 -4.93
N MET A 22 -8.66 -0.73 -3.73
CA MET A 22 -10.08 -0.86 -3.40
C MET A 22 -10.68 0.53 -3.22
N SER A 23 -11.50 0.96 -4.17
CA SER A 23 -12.25 2.22 -4.10
C SER A 23 -13.72 1.93 -3.82
N VAL A 24 -14.18 2.25 -2.62
CA VAL A 24 -15.61 2.25 -2.30
C VAL A 24 -16.19 3.59 -2.74
N ARG A 25 -17.17 3.54 -3.65
CA ARG A 25 -17.86 4.73 -4.19
C ARG A 25 -19.28 4.74 -3.66
N MET A 26 -19.69 5.85 -3.03
CA MET A 26 -20.97 5.92 -2.33
C MET A 26 -22.12 6.44 -3.20
N GLY A 27 -21.87 6.81 -4.46
CA GLY A 27 -22.90 7.18 -5.43
C GLY A 27 -23.59 8.53 -5.19
N MET A 28 -23.06 9.39 -4.31
CA MET A 28 -23.61 10.74 -4.14
C MET A 28 -23.42 11.57 -5.42
N HIS A 29 -24.35 12.50 -5.66
CA HIS A 29 -24.34 13.41 -6.81
C HIS A 29 -24.33 12.73 -8.19
N GLY A 30 -24.94 11.54 -8.31
CA GLY A 30 -25.03 10.80 -9.58
C GLY A 30 -23.79 9.98 -9.92
N GLY A 31 -22.90 9.75 -8.96
CA GLY A 31 -21.77 8.83 -9.09
C GLY A 31 -22.16 7.35 -9.02
N ASP A 32 -21.18 6.48 -9.19
CA ASP A 32 -21.36 5.03 -9.07
C ASP A 32 -21.53 4.63 -7.59
N HIS A 33 -22.47 3.73 -7.31
CA HIS A 33 -22.62 3.11 -5.99
C HIS A 33 -22.08 1.68 -6.01
N CYS A 34 -20.75 1.53 -5.94
CA CYS A 34 -20.08 0.23 -6.07
C CYS A 34 -18.73 0.18 -5.34
N ILE A 35 -18.20 -1.03 -5.21
CA ILE A 35 -16.80 -1.26 -4.85
C ILE A 35 -16.05 -1.52 -6.15
N VAL A 36 -14.98 -0.76 -6.39
CA VAL A 36 -14.08 -0.95 -7.54
C VAL A 36 -12.75 -1.49 -7.05
N LEU A 37 -12.36 -2.65 -7.58
CA LEU A 37 -11.06 -3.28 -7.36
C LEU A 37 -10.21 -3.13 -8.61
N ASN A 38 -8.94 -2.78 -8.44
CA ASN A 38 -7.99 -2.67 -9.54
C ASN A 38 -6.55 -2.81 -9.03
N ASN A 39 -5.59 -2.74 -9.94
CA ASN A 39 -4.19 -2.54 -9.65
C ASN A 39 -3.62 -1.44 -10.57
N LEU A 40 -2.58 -0.75 -10.10
CA LEU A 40 -1.80 0.19 -10.90
C LEU A 40 -0.48 -0.47 -11.24
N ARG A 41 -0.17 -0.63 -12.52
CA ARG A 41 1.09 -1.22 -12.99
C ARG A 41 1.74 -0.29 -14.00
N ALA A 42 3.03 -0.01 -13.81
CA ALA A 42 3.82 0.83 -14.72
C ALA A 42 3.14 2.19 -15.01
N GLY A 43 2.54 2.80 -13.97
CA GLY A 43 1.85 4.09 -14.05
C GLY A 43 0.46 4.05 -14.70
N ALA A 44 -0.07 2.89 -15.08
CA ALA A 44 -1.37 2.75 -15.71
C ALA A 44 -2.34 1.88 -14.89
N TRP A 45 -3.58 2.34 -14.77
CA TRP A 45 -4.67 1.54 -14.21
C TRP A 45 -4.99 0.37 -15.13
N GLN A 46 -5.19 -0.80 -14.54
CA GLN A 46 -5.58 -1.99 -15.28
C GLN A 46 -7.12 -2.08 -15.38
N ILE A 47 -7.65 -3.25 -15.76
CA ILE A 47 -9.09 -3.47 -15.90
C ILE A 47 -9.76 -3.43 -14.53
N GLU A 48 -10.78 -2.58 -14.37
CA GLU A 48 -11.60 -2.49 -13.15
C GLU A 48 -12.45 -3.76 -12.95
N GLU A 49 -12.49 -4.27 -11.72
CA GLU A 49 -13.48 -5.25 -11.26
C GLU A 49 -14.48 -4.54 -10.35
N ARG A 50 -15.78 -4.68 -10.65
CA ARG A 50 -16.85 -3.93 -9.97
C ARG A 50 -17.74 -4.88 -9.18
N HIS A 51 -17.99 -4.54 -7.92
CA HIS A 51 -18.81 -5.32 -7.00
C HIS A 51 -19.87 -4.45 -6.32
N GLN A 52 -20.89 -5.11 -5.77
CA GLN A 52 -21.95 -4.44 -5.01
C GLN A 52 -21.37 -3.72 -3.78
N ASN A 53 -21.83 -2.49 -3.55
CA ASN A 53 -21.49 -1.75 -2.34
C ASN A 53 -22.35 -2.23 -1.15
N VAL A 54 -21.69 -2.48 -0.03
CA VAL A 54 -22.30 -2.91 1.24
C VAL A 54 -22.07 -1.91 2.38
N PHE A 55 -21.45 -0.77 2.09
CA PHE A 55 -21.12 0.28 3.04
C PHE A 55 -22.23 1.34 3.06
N HIS A 56 -22.49 1.88 4.25
CA HIS A 56 -23.51 2.90 4.48
C HIS A 56 -22.92 4.08 5.26
N PHE A 57 -23.38 5.30 4.94
CA PHE A 57 -22.94 6.50 5.64
C PHE A 57 -23.28 6.44 7.14
N GLY A 58 -22.33 6.89 7.97
CA GLY A 58 -22.51 6.94 9.43
C GLY A 58 -22.48 5.58 10.14
N GLN A 59 -22.36 4.47 9.41
CA GLN A 59 -22.33 3.14 10.00
C GLN A 59 -20.89 2.63 10.22
N ARG A 60 -20.61 2.14 11.42
CA ARG A 60 -19.35 1.45 11.73
C ARG A 60 -19.30 0.11 11.01
N PHE A 61 -18.11 -0.25 10.51
CA PHE A 61 -17.87 -1.54 9.87
C PHE A 61 -16.51 -2.11 10.28
N HIS A 62 -16.39 -3.43 10.14
CA HIS A 62 -15.12 -4.15 10.23
C HIS A 62 -14.77 -4.72 8.86
N LEU A 63 -13.76 -4.14 8.21
CA LEU A 63 -13.23 -4.63 6.94
C LEU A 63 -12.02 -5.55 7.21
N GLN A 64 -12.12 -6.79 6.74
CA GLN A 64 -11.02 -7.74 6.75
C GLN A 64 -10.58 -8.04 5.32
N ILE A 65 -9.29 -7.87 5.05
CA ILE A 65 -8.67 -8.22 3.78
C ILE A 65 -7.72 -9.37 4.07
N LYS A 66 -7.98 -10.55 3.49
CA LYS A 66 -7.15 -11.74 3.66
C LYS A 66 -6.35 -11.98 2.39
N CYS A 67 -5.04 -12.12 2.52
CA CYS A 67 -4.18 -12.53 1.42
C CYS A 67 -4.10 -14.06 1.38
N HIS A 68 -4.59 -14.67 0.31
CA HIS A 68 -4.39 -16.09 0.01
C HIS A 68 -3.26 -16.27 -1.00
N GLN A 69 -2.96 -17.52 -1.35
CA GLN A 69 -1.91 -17.83 -2.33
C GLN A 69 -2.16 -17.23 -3.72
N SER A 70 -3.43 -17.12 -4.15
CA SER A 70 -3.79 -16.68 -5.50
C SER A 70 -4.61 -15.40 -5.59
N HIS A 71 -5.16 -14.92 -4.47
CA HIS A 71 -6.08 -13.78 -4.47
C HIS A 71 -6.20 -13.14 -3.08
N TYR A 72 -6.78 -11.95 -3.03
CA TYR A 72 -7.29 -11.34 -1.81
C TYR A 72 -8.78 -11.68 -1.64
N THR A 73 -9.24 -11.93 -0.41
CA THR A 73 -10.68 -11.93 -0.08
C THR A 73 -11.04 -10.77 0.84
N PHE A 74 -12.21 -10.20 0.60
CA PHE A 74 -12.74 -9.06 1.32
C PHE A 74 -13.95 -9.51 2.13
N HIS A 75 -13.95 -9.22 3.43
CA HIS A 75 -15.07 -9.46 4.31
C HIS A 75 -15.45 -8.19 5.04
N VAL A 76 -16.74 -7.87 5.09
CA VAL A 76 -17.30 -6.75 5.84
C VAL A 76 -18.21 -7.29 6.91
N ASN A 77 -17.94 -6.96 8.17
CA ASN A 77 -18.68 -7.47 9.34
C ASN A 77 -18.78 -9.02 9.36
N GLY A 78 -17.71 -9.70 8.93
CA GLY A 78 -17.63 -11.16 8.85
C GLY A 78 -18.24 -11.79 7.58
N GLN A 79 -18.99 -11.04 6.78
CA GLN A 79 -19.58 -11.54 5.53
C GLN A 79 -18.66 -11.31 4.34
N HIS A 80 -18.50 -12.31 3.47
CA HIS A 80 -17.71 -12.20 2.25
C HIS A 80 -18.39 -11.27 1.22
N VAL A 81 -17.63 -10.34 0.65
CA VAL A 81 -18.17 -9.35 -0.31
C VAL A 81 -17.52 -9.41 -1.69
N ALA A 82 -16.23 -9.74 -1.77
CA ALA A 82 -15.49 -9.79 -3.03
C ALA A 82 -14.21 -10.62 -2.89
N HIS A 83 -13.65 -10.99 -4.04
CA HIS A 83 -12.27 -11.48 -4.17
C HIS A 83 -11.58 -10.75 -5.31
N PHE A 84 -10.25 -10.66 -5.26
CA PHE A 84 -9.43 -10.06 -6.32
C PHE A 84 -8.20 -10.91 -6.56
N TYR A 85 -8.07 -11.48 -7.76
CA TYR A 85 -6.92 -12.33 -8.09
C TYR A 85 -5.63 -11.51 -8.11
N HIS A 86 -4.55 -12.10 -7.62
CA HIS A 86 -3.24 -11.46 -7.60
C HIS A 86 -2.81 -11.16 -9.03
N ARG A 87 -2.76 -9.87 -9.36
CA ARG A 87 -2.16 -9.41 -10.61
C ARG A 87 -0.68 -9.17 -10.44
N GLU A 88 -0.23 -8.83 -9.23
CA GLU A 88 1.17 -8.70 -8.82
C GLU A 88 1.46 -9.63 -7.63
N ASP A 89 2.73 -10.02 -7.46
CA ASP A 89 3.16 -10.81 -6.32
C ASP A 89 2.88 -10.07 -5.00
N PRO A 90 2.07 -10.63 -4.08
CA PRO A 90 1.77 -9.98 -2.80
C PRO A 90 3.02 -9.75 -1.93
N HIS A 91 4.13 -10.45 -2.16
CA HIS A 91 5.38 -10.20 -1.43
C HIS A 91 6.02 -8.85 -1.77
N HIS A 92 5.60 -8.20 -2.85
CA HIS A 92 6.08 -6.86 -3.23
C HIS A 92 5.31 -5.73 -2.53
N VAL A 93 4.24 -6.03 -1.79
CA VAL A 93 3.49 -5.03 -1.02
C VAL A 93 4.35 -4.48 0.10
N THR A 94 4.40 -3.16 0.21
CA THR A 94 5.29 -2.45 1.16
C THR A 94 4.55 -1.66 2.22
N ALA A 95 3.27 -1.35 2.01
CA ALA A 95 2.49 -0.50 2.89
C ALA A 95 0.98 -0.79 2.80
N LEU A 96 0.24 -0.24 3.76
CA LEU A 96 -1.21 -0.11 3.73
C LEU A 96 -1.54 1.38 3.74
N ASN A 97 -2.27 1.85 2.73
CA ASN A 97 -2.78 3.21 2.66
C ASN A 97 -4.29 3.21 2.80
N VAL A 98 -4.82 4.01 3.72
CA VAL A 98 -6.26 4.22 3.89
C VAL A 98 -6.53 5.72 3.79
N ARG A 99 -7.44 6.13 2.91
CA ARG A 99 -7.80 7.54 2.72
C ARG A 99 -9.26 7.72 2.32
N GLY A 100 -9.77 8.94 2.47
CA GLY A 100 -11.11 9.35 2.06
C GLY A 100 -12.06 9.54 3.24
N ASP A 101 -13.35 9.34 3.00
CA ASP A 101 -14.42 9.69 3.92
C ASP A 101 -14.69 8.54 4.91
N LEU A 102 -13.71 8.28 5.78
CA LEU A 102 -13.82 7.33 6.87
C LEU A 102 -12.99 7.76 8.09
N GLU A 103 -13.40 7.31 9.27
CA GLU A 103 -12.63 7.41 10.51
C GLU A 103 -12.08 6.04 10.88
N VAL A 104 -10.75 5.91 10.97
CA VAL A 104 -10.09 4.67 11.36
C VAL A 104 -10.01 4.58 12.87
N SER A 105 -10.72 3.62 13.47
CA SER A 105 -10.62 3.37 14.91
C SER A 105 -9.46 2.45 15.28
N LYS A 106 -9.22 1.39 14.49
CA LYS A 106 -8.18 0.39 14.75
C LYS A 106 -7.72 -0.26 13.44
N ILE A 107 -6.42 -0.52 13.35
CA ILE A 107 -5.82 -1.39 12.33
C ILE A 107 -5.12 -2.54 13.04
N HIS A 108 -5.40 -3.76 12.61
CA HIS A 108 -4.81 -4.97 13.16
C HIS A 108 -4.23 -5.83 12.03
N PHE A 109 -3.00 -6.30 12.22
CA PHE A 109 -2.31 -7.20 11.31
C PHE A 109 -2.13 -8.55 12.00
N GLU A 110 -2.36 -9.64 11.27
CA GLU A 110 -2.20 -11.01 11.77
C GLU A 110 -1.39 -11.83 10.78
N HIS A 111 -0.64 -12.81 11.30
CA HIS A 111 0.11 -13.79 10.49
C HIS A 111 1.20 -13.19 9.59
N PHE A 112 1.76 -12.04 9.97
CA PHE A 112 2.95 -11.47 9.33
C PHE A 112 4.21 -11.95 10.06
N ILE A 113 5.21 -12.41 9.30
CA ILE A 113 6.52 -12.83 9.86
C ILE A 113 7.12 -11.64 10.62
N GLY A 114 7.26 -11.77 11.95
CA GLY A 114 7.77 -10.71 12.83
C GLY A 114 6.72 -9.76 13.43
N MET A 115 5.44 -9.87 13.07
CA MET A 115 4.33 -9.09 13.63
C MET A 115 3.18 -10.01 14.05
N ASN A 116 3.44 -10.91 15.01
CA ASN A 116 2.39 -11.74 15.60
C ASN A 116 1.74 -11.00 16.78
N GLY A 117 0.66 -10.25 16.51
CA GLY A 117 -0.22 -9.66 17.54
C GLY A 117 0.00 -8.18 17.88
N GLY A 118 0.88 -7.48 17.15
CA GLY A 118 1.13 -6.04 17.33
C GLY A 118 0.21 -5.17 16.47
N GLY A 119 -1.00 -4.90 16.95
CA GLY A 119 -1.88 -3.88 16.36
C GLY A 119 -1.43 -2.46 16.71
N VAL A 120 -1.53 -1.52 15.79
CA VAL A 120 -1.34 -0.09 16.07
C VAL A 120 -2.70 0.52 16.42
N GLN A 121 -2.86 0.99 17.66
CA GLN A 121 -4.01 1.79 18.07
C GLN A 121 -3.75 3.24 17.68
N ILE A 122 -4.55 3.79 16.76
CA ILE A 122 -4.46 5.20 16.38
C ILE A 122 -5.29 5.98 17.40
N GLY A 123 -4.66 6.55 18.43
CA GLY A 123 -5.40 7.31 19.46
C GLY A 123 -4.69 7.66 20.78
N SER A 124 -3.41 7.36 20.99
CA SER A 124 -2.70 7.84 22.19
C SER A 124 -1.27 8.24 21.85
N GLY A 125 -1.02 9.56 21.88
CA GLY A 125 0.29 10.18 21.96
C GLY A 125 1.29 9.76 20.87
N VAL A 126 1.21 10.39 19.70
CA VAL A 126 2.39 10.51 18.84
C VAL A 126 3.48 11.18 19.69
N VAL A 127 4.54 10.45 20.04
CA VAL A 127 5.75 11.08 20.55
C VAL A 127 6.35 11.81 19.35
N VAL A 128 5.96 13.07 19.18
CA VAL A 128 6.61 13.98 18.24
C VAL A 128 8.04 14.09 18.74
N ALA A 129 8.99 13.51 18.01
CA ALA A 129 10.39 13.78 18.26
C ALA A 129 10.58 15.30 18.21
N GLN A 130 10.90 15.91 19.36
CA GLN A 130 11.19 17.34 19.41
C GLN A 130 12.43 17.59 18.56
N VAL A 131 12.25 18.31 17.46
CA VAL A 131 13.35 18.91 16.70
C VAL A 131 14.08 19.87 17.65
N PRO A 132 15.41 19.77 17.84
CA PRO A 132 16.13 20.75 18.64
C PRO A 132 15.98 22.14 17.99
N PRO A 133 15.80 23.21 18.79
CA PRO A 133 15.55 24.54 18.23
C PRO A 133 16.76 25.00 17.40
N PRO A 134 16.54 25.65 16.25
CA PRO A 134 17.62 26.17 15.42
C PRO A 134 18.36 27.32 16.12
N PRO A 135 19.67 27.51 15.89
CA PRO A 135 20.40 28.67 16.38
C PRO A 135 19.85 29.96 15.77
N ALA A 136 19.75 31.03 16.58
CA ALA A 136 19.16 32.31 16.18
C ALA A 136 19.92 32.98 15.02
N PRO A 137 19.23 33.69 14.10
CA PRO A 137 19.85 34.27 12.91
C PRO A 137 20.60 35.57 13.22
N VAL A 138 21.79 35.74 12.65
CA VAL A 138 22.46 37.04 12.54
C VAL A 138 21.82 37.82 11.38
N VAL A 139 21.39 39.05 11.66
CA VAL A 139 20.69 39.94 10.72
C VAL A 139 21.66 40.50 9.69
N VAL A 140 21.46 40.16 8.41
CA VAL A 140 21.90 40.98 7.27
C VAL A 140 20.81 40.93 6.19
N VAL A 141 20.16 42.06 5.94
CA VAL A 141 19.12 42.20 4.91
C VAL A 141 19.76 42.61 3.59
N ALA A 142 19.49 41.86 2.52
CA ALA A 142 19.61 42.33 1.13
C ALA A 142 18.58 41.60 0.24
N PRO A 143 17.97 42.25 -0.77
CA PRO A 143 16.83 41.72 -1.50
C PRO A 143 17.21 40.76 -2.64
N ARG A 144 16.25 39.88 -2.96
CA ARG A 144 16.24 38.75 -3.90
C ARG A 144 16.86 39.00 -5.29
N PRO A 145 17.47 37.95 -5.87
CA PRO A 145 16.97 37.40 -7.13
C PRO A 145 16.73 35.88 -7.04
N ALA A 146 15.69 35.38 -7.71
CA ALA A 146 15.32 33.97 -7.73
C ALA A 146 16.13 33.17 -8.76
N PRO A 147 16.66 31.99 -8.40
CA PRO A 147 16.96 30.94 -9.35
C PRO A 147 16.09 29.69 -9.10
N VAL A 148 15.55 29.13 -10.18
CA VAL A 148 14.91 27.82 -10.19
C VAL A 148 15.99 26.76 -9.93
N VAL A 149 15.79 25.89 -8.94
CA VAL A 149 16.68 24.73 -8.71
C VAL A 149 15.91 23.46 -9.01
N GLU A 150 16.30 22.81 -10.10
CA GLU A 150 15.85 21.47 -10.47
C GLU A 150 16.63 20.44 -9.63
N VAL A 151 15.93 19.62 -8.84
CA VAL A 151 16.56 18.57 -8.02
C VAL A 151 16.64 17.28 -8.84
N VAL A 152 17.77 17.08 -9.53
CA VAL A 152 18.11 15.78 -10.13
C VAL A 152 18.73 14.88 -9.06
N MET A 153 18.10 13.74 -8.77
CA MET A 153 18.69 12.72 -7.89
C MET A 153 19.86 12.01 -8.58
N PRO A 154 20.96 11.66 -7.88
CA PRO A 154 22.10 11.00 -8.50
C PRO A 154 21.75 9.57 -8.93
N PRO A 155 22.33 9.06 -10.04
CA PRO A 155 22.13 7.68 -10.45
C PRO A 155 22.73 6.75 -9.38
N ARG A 156 21.90 5.87 -8.82
CA ARG A 156 22.40 4.76 -8.02
C ARG A 156 23.25 3.87 -8.94
N ARG A 157 24.55 3.75 -8.66
CA ARG A 157 25.43 2.82 -9.39
C ARG A 157 24.84 1.41 -9.29
N PRO A 158 24.77 0.63 -10.38
CA PRO A 158 24.41 -0.77 -10.27
C PRO A 158 25.51 -1.50 -9.48
N ILE A 159 25.12 -2.17 -8.40
CA ILE A 159 25.99 -3.16 -7.75
C ILE A 159 26.08 -4.33 -8.74
N VAL A 160 27.27 -4.53 -9.30
CA VAL A 160 27.60 -5.76 -10.02
C VAL A 160 27.82 -6.84 -8.96
N GLU A 161 26.78 -7.64 -8.68
CA GLU A 161 26.99 -8.93 -8.03
C GLU A 161 27.31 -9.98 -9.08
N VAL A 162 28.49 -10.58 -8.94
CA VAL A 162 29.04 -11.62 -9.80
C VAL A 162 28.21 -12.89 -9.62
N VAL A 163 27.53 -13.32 -10.68
CA VAL A 163 26.84 -14.62 -10.71
C VAL A 163 27.89 -15.74 -10.73
N VAL A 164 27.97 -16.52 -9.65
CA VAL A 164 28.74 -17.77 -9.63
C VAL A 164 27.88 -18.85 -10.30
N PRO A 165 28.35 -19.54 -11.36
CA PRO A 165 27.55 -20.57 -12.02
C PRO A 165 27.32 -21.77 -11.08
N PRO A 166 26.16 -22.44 -11.16
CA PRO A 166 25.89 -23.62 -10.36
C PRO A 166 26.89 -24.73 -10.71
N ARG A 167 27.44 -25.38 -9.68
CA ARG A 167 28.29 -26.56 -9.81
C ARG A 167 27.48 -27.67 -10.46
N ARG A 168 27.95 -28.20 -11.59
CA ARG A 168 27.37 -29.41 -12.21
C ARG A 168 27.42 -30.56 -11.18
N PRO A 169 26.35 -31.36 -11.02
CA PRO A 169 26.44 -32.56 -10.22
C PRO A 169 27.45 -33.53 -10.86
N ILE A 170 28.33 -34.07 -10.02
CA ILE A 170 29.23 -35.17 -10.39
C ILE A 170 28.36 -36.42 -10.54
N ILE A 171 28.28 -36.98 -11.75
CA ILE A 171 27.70 -38.31 -11.97
C ILE A 171 28.70 -39.32 -11.40
N ALA A 172 28.35 -39.96 -10.28
CA ALA A 172 29.08 -41.12 -9.80
C ALA A 172 28.72 -42.34 -10.69
N PRO A 173 29.70 -43.16 -11.10
CA PRO A 173 29.41 -44.39 -11.81
C PRO A 173 28.77 -45.39 -10.84
N VAL A 174 27.64 -45.97 -11.24
CA VAL A 174 27.07 -47.14 -10.57
C VAL A 174 27.97 -48.33 -10.90
N GLY A 175 28.90 -48.65 -10.00
CA GLY A 175 29.20 -50.06 -9.68
C GLY A 175 28.14 -50.53 -8.68
N ILE A 176 27.85 -51.81 -8.43
CA ILE A 176 28.47 -53.11 -8.68
C ILE A 176 27.28 -54.10 -8.43
N PHE A 177 27.00 -55.18 -9.17
CA PHE A 177 27.56 -56.54 -9.16
C PHE A 177 26.69 -57.41 -10.08
#